data_AF-A0A4P9UU14-F1
#
_entry.id   AF-A0A4P9UU14-F1
#
_cell.length_a   1.000
_cell.length_b   1.000
_cell.length_c   1.000
_cell.angle_alpha   90.00
_cell.angle_beta   90.00
_cell.angle_gamma   90.00
#
_symmetry.space_group_name_H-M   'P 1'
#
loop_
_entity.id
_entity.type
_entity.pdbx_description
1 polymer ?
#
loop_
_entity_poly.entity_id
_entity_poly.type
_entity_poly.pdbx_seq_one_letter_code
_entity_poly.pdbx_strand_id
1 'polypeptide(L)'
;MDNRIIIKMKSGGLGRLINIIQTMFVSLMRIWTIPIVLALSLASGFTTYYGMSHFITPWIALIITVAIQSIIVICSFEIAGIHWRANRLRYFSVLASLLIALGASVSFSYFKFYEISEQDTIHIQRLNEVRNKVEDYLSNIIAIKGELLAKERLEVEQLNQQVTQAYFGTHPEIPPSLRNQIGEGRIWRHYNELYQNKKSELAGLEEQLALLDAQIGALQANLNQLDQDSEAIREIYQQISSGLQTVQLQFNRQVAKFNTHLPAAPVLMPYSQYIQGIKPSFAMWTGFSTFALVCAGMVDFFTVLLSYRLEFTAPGPLTEQEEELVFECLRQFTQFRINENDALEMIIEKTEIEKAKRYIDWPRMFAVGLLLSRGFLRKVDDRTVEFAPTLYPLIAEKLGDKLQKIKEQSGRAEPVTMNTEPATHEQH
;
A
#
# COMPACT_ATOMS: atom_id res chain seq x y z
N MET A 1 59.27 19.66 -28.47
CA MET A 1 58.69 18.41 -29.00
C MET A 1 57.95 17.72 -27.86
N ASP A 2 56.69 18.12 -27.58
CA ASP A 2 55.90 17.56 -26.45
C ASP A 2 54.47 17.20 -26.86
N ASN A 3 54.30 16.62 -28.05
CA ASN A 3 53.02 16.02 -28.47
C ASN A 3 52.82 14.59 -27.95
N ARG A 4 53.78 14.01 -27.22
CA ARG A 4 53.64 12.65 -26.63
C ARG A 4 52.98 12.65 -25.25
N ILE A 5 52.94 13.77 -24.55
CA ILE A 5 52.34 13.86 -23.21
C ILE A 5 50.83 14.10 -23.29
N ILE A 6 50.36 14.86 -24.28
CA ILE A 6 48.94 15.25 -24.42
C ILE A 6 48.07 14.08 -24.93
N ILE A 7 48.62 13.14 -25.70
CA ILE A 7 47.85 11.99 -26.22
C ILE A 7 47.64 10.91 -25.15
N LYS A 8 48.48 10.85 -24.11
CA LYS A 8 48.39 9.83 -23.05
C LYS A 8 47.30 10.11 -22.00
N MET A 9 46.75 11.32 -21.96
CA MET A 9 45.70 11.69 -20.99
C MET A 9 44.26 11.53 -21.53
N LYS A 10 44.07 11.23 -22.83
CA LYS A 10 42.75 11.41 -23.47
C LYS A 10 41.87 10.16 -23.61
N SER A 11 42.36 8.96 -23.31
CA SER A 11 41.55 7.72 -23.48
C SER A 11 41.31 6.88 -22.21
N GLY A 12 42.13 7.02 -21.15
CA GLY A 12 41.98 6.19 -19.93
C GLY A 12 41.39 6.89 -18.69
N GLY A 13 41.39 8.22 -18.63
CA GLY A 13 41.10 8.95 -17.38
C GLY A 13 39.61 9.16 -17.06
N LEU A 14 38.78 9.45 -18.07
CA LEU A 14 37.36 9.77 -17.89
C LEU A 14 36.52 8.50 -17.63
N GLY A 15 36.78 7.42 -18.36
CA GLY A 15 36.18 6.11 -18.10
C GLY A 15 36.55 5.57 -16.73
N ARG A 16 37.79 5.78 -16.28
CA ARG A 16 38.25 5.40 -14.94
C ARG A 16 37.60 6.24 -13.84
N LEU A 17 37.45 7.54 -14.02
CA LEU A 17 36.72 8.40 -13.07
C LEU A 17 35.24 8.00 -12.97
N ILE A 18 34.59 7.71 -14.10
CA ILE A 18 33.21 7.21 -14.12
C ILE A 18 33.12 5.87 -13.40
N ASN A 19 34.07 4.95 -13.64
CA ASN A 19 34.11 3.66 -12.98
C ASN A 19 34.35 3.79 -11.46
N ILE A 20 35.21 4.72 -11.02
CA ILE A 20 35.44 5.03 -9.60
C ILE A 20 34.17 5.62 -8.96
N ILE A 21 33.50 6.56 -9.62
CA ILE A 21 32.25 7.15 -9.11
C ILE A 21 31.15 6.07 -9.04
N GLN A 22 31.02 5.24 -10.07
CA GLN A 22 30.05 4.15 -10.12
C GLN A 22 30.35 3.09 -9.05
N THR A 23 31.60 2.68 -8.87
CA THR A 23 31.98 1.71 -7.83
C THR A 23 31.83 2.28 -6.42
N MET A 24 32.16 3.56 -6.19
CA MET A 24 31.91 4.24 -4.91
C MET A 24 30.42 4.36 -4.62
N PHE A 25 29.61 4.74 -5.62
CA PHE A 25 28.16 4.81 -5.49
C PHE A 25 27.55 3.44 -5.20
N VAL A 26 28.00 2.39 -5.90
CA VAL A 26 27.49 1.03 -5.67
C VAL A 26 27.96 0.47 -4.32
N SER A 27 29.20 0.78 -3.90
CA SER A 27 29.71 0.42 -2.58
C SER A 27 28.94 1.13 -1.45
N LEU A 28 28.69 2.42 -1.60
CA LEU A 28 27.87 3.21 -0.66
C LEU A 28 26.43 2.66 -0.61
N MET A 29 25.82 2.40 -1.77
CA MET A 29 24.50 1.77 -1.86
C MET A 29 24.49 0.42 -1.14
N ARG A 30 25.55 -0.40 -1.22
CA ARG A 30 25.64 -1.68 -0.49
C ARG A 30 25.64 -1.51 1.02
N ILE A 31 26.42 -0.55 1.54
CA ILE A 31 26.46 -0.24 2.98
C ILE A 31 25.06 0.15 3.47
N TRP A 32 24.32 0.93 2.68
CA TRP A 32 22.95 1.33 2.99
C TRP A 32 21.90 0.24 2.71
N THR A 33 22.16 -0.69 1.81
CA THR A 33 21.19 -1.74 1.45
C THR A 33 20.92 -2.68 2.62
N ILE A 34 21.94 -3.00 3.43
CA ILE A 34 21.76 -3.85 4.63
C ILE A 34 20.77 -3.23 5.65
N PRO A 35 20.97 -2.00 6.16
CA PRO A 35 20.02 -1.39 7.08
C PRO A 35 18.66 -1.13 6.44
N ILE A 36 18.60 -0.82 5.14
CA ILE A 36 17.32 -0.66 4.43
C ILE A 36 16.55 -1.98 4.37
N VAL A 37 17.20 -3.10 4.03
CA VAL A 37 16.57 -4.43 4.02
C VAL A 37 16.09 -4.83 5.41
N LEU A 38 16.90 -4.57 6.45
CA LEU A 38 16.47 -4.83 7.84
C LEU A 38 15.27 -3.97 8.23
N ALA A 39 15.27 -2.68 7.89
CA ALA A 39 14.15 -1.78 8.16
C ALA A 39 12.88 -2.18 7.40
N LEU A 40 13.00 -2.57 6.13
CA LEU A 40 11.88 -3.06 5.32
C LEU A 40 11.34 -4.38 5.84
N SER A 41 12.21 -5.31 6.24
CA SER A 41 11.80 -6.58 6.84
C SER A 41 11.12 -6.38 8.21
N LEU A 42 11.59 -5.42 9.02
CA LEU A 42 10.92 -5.00 10.25
C LEU A 42 9.55 -4.38 9.98
N ALA A 43 9.44 -3.50 8.97
CA ALA A 43 8.18 -2.87 8.59
C ALA A 43 7.17 -3.87 8.04
N SER A 44 7.60 -4.74 7.12
CA SER A 44 6.79 -5.84 6.59
C SER A 44 6.37 -6.79 7.71
N GLY A 45 7.31 -7.19 8.57
CA GLY A 45 7.06 -8.01 9.74
C GLY A 45 6.01 -7.37 10.66
N PHE A 46 6.11 -6.07 10.94
CA PHE A 46 5.12 -5.36 11.75
C PHE A 46 3.71 -5.45 11.16
N THR A 47 3.55 -5.19 9.85
CA THR A 47 2.24 -5.26 9.19
C THR A 47 1.66 -6.68 9.16
N THR A 48 2.52 -7.68 8.93
CA THR A 48 2.15 -9.11 8.96
C THR A 48 1.74 -9.55 10.36
N TYR A 49 2.51 -9.18 11.38
CA TYR A 49 2.21 -9.44 12.79
C TYR A 49 0.89 -8.81 13.19
N TYR A 50 0.65 -7.56 12.80
CA TYR A 50 -0.59 -6.86 13.08
C TYR A 50 -1.80 -7.63 12.54
N GLY A 51 -1.77 -8.01 11.25
CA GLY A 51 -2.86 -8.79 10.64
C GLY A 51 -3.05 -10.15 11.31
N MET A 52 -1.96 -10.86 11.61
CA MET A 52 -2.02 -12.20 12.19
C MET A 52 -2.46 -12.21 13.66
N SER A 53 -2.06 -11.21 14.45
CA SER A 53 -2.40 -11.09 15.87
C SER A 53 -3.90 -10.94 16.16
N HIS A 54 -4.69 -10.62 15.14
CA HIS A 54 -6.15 -10.58 15.24
C HIS A 54 -6.80 -11.97 15.17
N PHE A 55 -6.12 -12.96 14.59
CA PHE A 55 -6.65 -14.33 14.43
C PHE A 55 -6.05 -15.32 15.43
N ILE A 56 -4.82 -15.07 15.89
CA ILE A 56 -4.06 -15.98 16.75
C ILE A 56 -3.48 -15.19 17.94
N THR A 57 -3.20 -15.88 19.04
CA THR A 57 -2.56 -15.29 20.22
C THR A 57 -1.28 -14.50 19.84
N PRO A 58 -1.09 -13.26 20.35
CA PRO A 58 -0.02 -12.37 19.90
C PRO A 58 1.39 -12.97 19.92
N TRP A 59 1.74 -13.76 20.94
CA TRP A 59 3.08 -14.35 21.01
C TRP A 59 3.34 -15.41 19.92
N ILE A 60 2.31 -16.17 19.52
CA ILE A 60 2.41 -17.14 18.41
C ILE A 60 2.55 -16.39 17.09
N ALA A 61 1.75 -15.33 16.91
CA ALA A 61 1.82 -14.48 15.73
C ALA A 61 3.21 -13.85 15.56
N LEU A 62 3.85 -13.44 16.66
CA LEU A 62 5.23 -12.92 16.64
C LEU A 62 6.22 -13.97 16.11
N ILE A 63 6.18 -15.20 16.66
CA ILE A 63 7.09 -16.27 16.27
C ILE A 63 6.92 -16.63 14.79
N ILE A 64 5.67 -16.79 14.34
CA ILE A 64 5.38 -17.11 12.94
C ILE A 64 5.84 -15.97 12.02
N THR A 65 5.62 -14.72 12.41
CA THR A 65 6.06 -13.56 11.62
C THR A 65 7.58 -13.54 11.46
N VAL A 66 8.33 -13.76 12.55
CA VAL A 66 9.80 -13.84 12.50
C VAL A 66 10.24 -14.98 11.58
N ALA A 67 9.57 -16.13 11.62
CA ALA A 67 9.85 -17.25 10.73
C ALA A 67 9.58 -16.89 9.26
N ILE A 68 8.43 -16.29 8.93
CA ILE A 68 8.08 -15.88 7.56
C ILE A 68 9.12 -14.88 7.01
N GLN A 69 9.45 -13.84 7.78
CA GLN A 69 10.42 -12.83 7.36
C GLN A 69 11.83 -13.42 7.19
N SER A 70 12.24 -14.32 8.08
CA SER A 70 13.51 -15.03 7.96
C SER A 70 13.55 -15.89 6.69
N ILE A 71 12.48 -16.62 6.37
CA ILE A 71 12.36 -17.42 5.15
C ILE A 71 12.44 -16.52 3.91
N ILE A 72 11.75 -15.38 3.88
CA ILE A 72 11.80 -14.43 2.76
C ILE A 72 13.24 -13.98 2.50
N VAL A 73 13.95 -13.55 3.55
CA VAL A 73 15.34 -13.07 3.42
C VAL A 73 16.29 -14.21 3.03
N ILE A 74 16.22 -15.36 3.70
CA ILE A 74 17.11 -16.51 3.42
C ILE A 74 16.86 -17.06 2.02
N CYS A 75 15.61 -17.27 1.60
CA CYS A 75 15.31 -17.76 0.26
C CYS A 75 15.68 -16.72 -0.82
N SER A 76 15.57 -15.42 -0.54
CA SER A 76 16.02 -14.37 -1.47
C SER A 76 17.53 -14.40 -1.69
N PHE A 77 18.31 -14.62 -0.62
CA PHE A 77 19.74 -14.90 -0.75
C PHE A 77 19.97 -16.21 -1.50
N GLU A 78 19.35 -17.31 -1.08
CA GLU A 78 19.61 -18.60 -1.71
C GLU A 78 19.28 -18.62 -3.22
N ILE A 79 18.24 -17.91 -3.67
CA ILE A 79 17.91 -17.76 -5.10
C ILE A 79 18.96 -16.95 -5.86
N ALA A 80 19.57 -15.93 -5.24
CA ALA A 80 20.62 -15.14 -5.89
C ALA A 80 21.92 -15.94 -6.09
N GLY A 81 22.20 -16.91 -5.21
CA GLY A 81 23.36 -17.80 -5.30
C GLY A 81 23.18 -19.05 -6.15
N ILE A 82 21.93 -19.50 -6.38
CA ILE A 82 21.67 -20.71 -7.18
C ILE A 82 21.64 -20.40 -8.67
N HIS A 83 22.46 -21.13 -9.43
CA HIS A 83 22.38 -21.17 -10.88
C HIS A 83 21.23 -22.09 -11.34
N TRP A 84 20.20 -21.51 -11.97
CA TRP A 84 19.03 -22.25 -12.47
C TRP A 84 19.40 -23.46 -13.34
N ARG A 85 20.43 -23.34 -14.20
CA ARG A 85 20.85 -24.44 -15.08
C ARG A 85 21.51 -25.60 -14.31
N ALA A 86 22.35 -25.29 -13.33
CA ALA A 86 23.08 -26.28 -12.56
C ALA A 86 22.21 -27.05 -11.55
N ASN A 87 21.16 -26.42 -10.98
CA ASN A 87 20.34 -27.09 -9.96
C ASN A 87 18.86 -26.65 -9.99
N ARG A 88 18.11 -27.15 -10.97
CA ARG A 88 16.68 -26.83 -11.18
C ARG A 88 15.78 -27.25 -10.01
N LEU A 89 16.03 -28.42 -9.43
CA LEU A 89 15.21 -28.97 -8.34
C LEU A 89 15.34 -28.13 -7.07
N ARG A 90 16.58 -27.79 -6.68
CA ARG A 90 16.83 -26.90 -5.53
C ARG A 90 16.25 -25.52 -5.78
N TYR A 91 16.49 -24.94 -6.96
CA TYR A 91 15.93 -23.62 -7.30
C TYR A 91 14.41 -23.60 -7.17
N PHE A 92 13.71 -24.58 -7.75
CA PHE A 92 12.25 -24.63 -7.70
C PHE A 92 11.72 -24.79 -6.27
N SER A 93 12.38 -25.62 -5.45
CA SER A 93 12.02 -25.77 -4.04
C SER A 93 12.15 -24.46 -3.26
N VAL A 94 13.25 -23.74 -3.46
CA VAL A 94 13.50 -22.45 -2.79
C VAL A 94 12.52 -21.39 -3.30
N LEU A 95 12.25 -21.34 -4.61
CA LEU A 95 11.27 -20.44 -5.20
C LEU A 95 9.86 -20.69 -4.68
N ALA A 96 9.43 -21.96 -4.59
CA ALA A 96 8.12 -22.32 -4.05
C ALA A 96 8.00 -21.90 -2.58
N SER A 97 9.03 -22.14 -1.77
CA SER A 97 9.09 -21.68 -0.37
C SER A 97 8.98 -20.16 -0.27
N LEU A 98 9.70 -19.42 -1.13
CA LEU A 98 9.62 -17.96 -1.19
C LEU A 98 8.22 -17.49 -1.57
N LEU A 99 7.58 -18.07 -2.58
CA LEU A 99 6.22 -17.70 -3.00
C LEU A 99 5.19 -17.96 -1.90
N ILE A 100 5.31 -19.06 -1.16
CA ILE A 100 4.43 -19.37 -0.02
C ILE A 100 4.62 -18.34 1.09
N ALA A 101 5.88 -18.01 1.43
CA ALA A 101 6.18 -17.04 2.47
C ALA A 101 5.69 -15.62 2.08
N LEU A 102 5.90 -15.21 0.82
CA LEU A 102 5.38 -13.96 0.27
C LEU A 102 3.84 -13.94 0.28
N GLY A 103 3.20 -15.03 -0.16
CA GLY A 103 1.74 -15.14 -0.15
C GLY A 103 1.17 -14.97 1.25
N ALA A 104 1.76 -15.62 2.25
CA ALA A 104 1.35 -15.47 3.65
C ALA A 104 1.58 -14.04 4.17
N SER A 105 2.79 -13.49 3.96
CA SER A 105 3.16 -12.13 4.39
C SER A 105 2.21 -11.07 3.81
N VAL A 106 2.04 -11.06 2.49
CA VAL A 106 1.15 -10.13 1.78
C VAL A 106 -0.30 -10.29 2.22
N SER A 107 -0.79 -11.53 2.41
CA SER A 107 -2.18 -11.76 2.81
C SER A 107 -2.51 -11.21 4.20
N PHE A 108 -1.58 -11.31 5.17
CA PHE A 108 -1.80 -10.75 6.50
C PHE A 108 -1.51 -9.24 6.56
N SER A 109 -0.51 -8.77 5.81
CA SER A 109 -0.21 -7.35 5.67
C SER A 109 -1.36 -6.57 5.01
N TYR A 110 -2.05 -7.20 4.05
CA TYR A 110 -3.24 -6.65 3.37
C TYR A 110 -4.26 -6.08 4.34
N PHE A 111 -4.53 -6.76 5.46
CA PHE A 111 -5.50 -6.29 6.45
C PHE A 111 -5.16 -4.91 7.03
N LYS A 112 -3.88 -4.63 7.28
CA LYS A 112 -3.47 -3.33 7.81
C LYS A 112 -3.58 -2.23 6.76
N PHE A 113 -3.20 -2.51 5.53
CA PHE A 113 -3.33 -1.55 4.43
C PHE A 113 -4.79 -1.30 4.07
N TYR A 114 -5.64 -2.33 4.13
CA TYR A 114 -7.08 -2.23 3.94
C TYR A 114 -7.74 -1.35 5.01
N GLU A 115 -7.37 -1.54 6.28
CA GLU A 115 -7.85 -0.69 7.37
C GLU A 115 -7.51 0.79 7.09
N ILE A 116 -6.27 1.08 6.68
CA ILE A 116 -5.86 2.46 6.38
C ILE A 116 -6.58 3.01 5.13
N SER A 117 -6.75 2.21 4.08
CA SER A 117 -7.35 2.69 2.84
C SER A 117 -8.86 2.92 2.94
N GLU A 118 -9.57 2.11 3.72
CA GLU A 118 -11.04 2.15 3.82
C GLU A 118 -11.55 2.84 5.09
N GLN A 119 -10.67 3.32 5.96
CA GLN A 119 -11.05 3.98 7.21
C GLN A 119 -12.04 5.12 6.98
N ASP A 120 -11.73 6.01 6.04
CA ASP A 120 -12.55 7.19 5.74
C ASP A 120 -13.86 6.77 5.06
N THR A 121 -13.80 5.85 4.10
CA THR A 121 -14.99 5.33 3.41
C THR A 121 -15.99 4.74 4.39
N ILE A 122 -15.52 3.89 5.32
CA ILE A 122 -16.37 3.24 6.31
C ILE A 122 -16.90 4.25 7.33
N HIS A 123 -16.09 5.24 7.73
CA HIS A 123 -16.53 6.30 8.62
C HIS A 123 -17.66 7.13 8.00
N ILE A 124 -17.48 7.56 6.74
CA ILE A 124 -18.50 8.27 5.95
C ILE A 124 -19.76 7.42 5.79
N GLN A 125 -19.61 6.12 5.51
CA GLN A 125 -20.75 5.22 5.38
C GLN A 125 -21.58 5.14 6.66
N ARG A 126 -20.92 5.01 7.83
CA ARG A 126 -21.61 4.99 9.13
C ARG A 126 -22.26 6.32 9.47
N LEU A 127 -21.59 7.43 9.18
CA LEU A 127 -22.13 8.78 9.33
C LEU A 127 -23.42 8.94 8.50
N ASN A 128 -23.37 8.56 7.22
CA ASN A 128 -24.53 8.63 6.33
C ASN A 128 -25.64 7.67 6.76
N GLU A 129 -25.32 6.49 7.27
CA GLU A 129 -26.33 5.56 7.78
C GLU A 129 -27.10 6.17 8.97
N VAL A 130 -26.40 6.81 9.91
CA VAL A 130 -27.02 7.51 11.05
C VAL A 130 -27.86 8.68 10.56
N ARG A 131 -27.32 9.53 9.67
CA ARG A 131 -28.04 10.68 9.11
C ARG A 131 -29.31 10.26 8.39
N ASN A 132 -29.22 9.35 7.43
CA ASN A 132 -30.35 8.89 6.64
C ASN A 132 -31.44 8.26 7.53
N LYS A 133 -31.07 7.39 8.47
CA LYS A 133 -32.05 6.78 9.39
C LYS A 133 -32.81 7.80 10.22
N VAL A 134 -32.13 8.85 10.70
CA VAL A 134 -32.77 9.89 11.51
C VAL A 134 -33.59 10.84 10.62
N GLU A 135 -33.07 11.25 9.47
CA GLU A 135 -33.77 12.11 8.51
C GLU A 135 -35.04 11.45 7.96
N ASP A 136 -34.99 10.17 7.60
CA ASP A 136 -36.15 9.40 7.15
C ASP A 136 -37.23 9.34 8.25
N TYR A 137 -36.82 9.12 9.51
CA TYR A 137 -37.74 9.11 10.64
C TYR A 137 -38.37 10.48 10.89
N LEU A 138 -37.57 11.56 10.83
CA LEU A 138 -38.06 12.93 10.97
C LEU A 138 -39.01 13.32 9.84
N SER A 139 -38.72 12.93 8.60
CA SER A 139 -39.59 13.13 7.45
C SER A 139 -40.95 12.47 7.63
N ASN A 140 -40.96 11.22 8.12
CA ASN A 140 -42.20 10.51 8.45
C ASN A 140 -43.01 11.20 9.57
N ILE A 141 -42.34 11.70 10.62
CA ILE A 141 -42.98 12.50 11.67
C ILE A 141 -43.63 13.76 11.09
N ILE A 142 -42.91 14.50 10.25
CA ILE A 142 -43.39 15.74 9.64
C ILE A 142 -44.60 15.46 8.74
N ALA A 143 -44.57 14.37 7.97
CA ALA A 143 -45.69 13.95 7.12
C ALA A 143 -46.94 13.64 7.94
N ILE A 144 -46.83 12.82 9.00
CA ILE A 144 -47.96 12.48 9.87
C ILE A 144 -48.48 13.72 10.61
N LYS A 145 -47.59 14.60 11.07
CA LYS A 145 -47.97 15.89 11.66
C LYS A 145 -48.79 16.73 10.68
N GLY A 146 -48.35 16.83 9.43
CA GLY A 146 -49.04 17.57 8.38
C GLY A 146 -50.43 17.02 8.09
N GLU A 147 -50.56 15.69 8.00
CA GLU A 147 -51.84 15.02 7.82
C GLU A 147 -52.80 15.26 9.00
N LEU A 148 -52.30 15.15 10.24
CA LEU A 148 -53.10 15.39 11.44
C LEU A 148 -53.63 16.82 11.50
N LEU A 149 -52.76 17.81 11.28
CA LEU A 149 -53.16 19.22 11.28
C LEU A 149 -54.16 19.53 10.16
N ALA A 150 -53.97 18.95 8.97
CA ALA A 150 -54.90 19.13 7.86
C ALA A 150 -56.30 18.56 8.19
N LYS A 151 -56.36 17.38 8.81
CA LYS A 151 -57.60 16.74 9.23
C LYS A 151 -58.35 17.56 10.29
N GLU A 152 -57.66 17.97 11.34
CA GLU A 152 -58.27 18.75 12.44
C GLU A 152 -58.74 20.13 11.97
N ARG A 153 -58.00 20.79 11.07
CA ARG A 153 -58.43 22.06 10.45
C ARG A 153 -59.69 21.90 9.60
N LEU A 154 -59.78 20.81 8.85
CA LEU A 154 -60.96 20.49 8.05
C LEU A 154 -62.20 20.22 8.92
N GLU A 155 -62.04 19.54 10.06
CA GLU A 155 -63.13 19.35 11.04
C GLU A 155 -63.60 20.68 11.65
N VAL A 156 -62.68 21.59 11.98
CA VAL A 156 -63.03 22.93 12.47
C VAL A 156 -63.78 23.73 11.40
N GLU A 157 -63.38 23.63 10.14
CA GLU A 157 -64.05 24.30 9.03
C GLU A 157 -65.46 23.74 8.79
N GLN A 158 -65.65 22.43 8.89
CA GLN A 158 -66.97 21.79 8.85
C GLN A 158 -67.88 22.26 10.00
N LEU A 159 -67.35 22.34 11.23
CA LEU A 159 -68.10 22.86 12.38
C LEU A 159 -68.45 24.34 12.18
N ASN A 160 -67.56 25.15 11.62
CA ASN A 160 -67.86 26.54 11.30
C ASN A 160 -69.01 26.66 10.28
N GLN A 161 -69.05 25.80 9.27
CA GLN A 161 -70.16 25.72 8.32
C GLN A 161 -71.47 25.34 9.01
N GLN A 162 -71.45 24.36 9.93
CA GLN A 162 -72.62 23.96 10.71
C GLN A 162 -73.12 25.08 11.63
N VAL A 163 -72.21 25.83 12.29
CA VAL A 163 -72.55 27.02 13.08
C VAL A 163 -73.22 28.08 12.21
N THR A 164 -72.68 28.32 11.02
CA THR A 164 -73.22 29.29 10.07
C THR A 164 -74.62 28.88 9.59
N GLN A 165 -74.81 27.61 9.23
CA GLN A 165 -76.13 27.08 8.85
C GLN A 165 -77.12 27.12 10.01
N ALA A 166 -76.66 26.86 11.24
CA ALA A 166 -77.48 26.95 12.44
C ALA A 166 -77.90 28.39 12.75
N TYR A 167 -77.02 29.37 12.48
CA TYR A 167 -77.31 30.79 12.64
C TYR A 167 -78.37 31.29 11.66
N PHE A 168 -78.29 30.86 10.40
CA PHE A 168 -79.23 31.24 9.34
C PHE A 168 -80.51 30.41 9.31
N GLY A 169 -80.67 29.44 10.21
CA GLY A 169 -81.88 28.62 10.26
C GLY A 169 -81.98 27.57 9.14
N THR A 170 -80.88 27.27 8.45
CA THR A 170 -80.82 26.33 7.30
C THR A 170 -80.29 24.94 7.68
N HIS A 171 -79.85 24.76 8.93
CA HIS A 171 -79.33 23.48 9.42
C HIS A 171 -80.40 22.36 9.40
N PRO A 172 -80.06 21.11 9.00
CA PRO A 172 -81.02 20.00 8.85
C PRO A 172 -81.80 19.65 10.13
N GLU A 173 -81.18 19.83 11.29
CA GLU A 173 -81.76 19.50 12.60
C GLU A 173 -82.72 20.55 13.15
N ILE A 174 -82.90 21.68 12.46
CA ILE A 174 -83.83 22.73 12.88
C ILE A 174 -85.28 22.30 12.55
N PRO A 175 -86.21 22.33 13.52
CA PRO A 175 -87.61 21.98 13.28
C PRO A 175 -88.21 22.80 12.13
N PRO A 176 -89.10 22.23 11.30
CA PRO A 176 -89.69 22.94 10.15
C PRO A 176 -90.38 24.26 10.53
N SER A 177 -90.88 24.37 11.77
CA SER A 177 -91.53 25.55 12.32
C SER A 177 -90.59 26.72 12.62
N LEU A 178 -89.28 26.48 12.74
CA LEU A 178 -88.26 27.49 13.09
C LEU A 178 -87.24 27.69 11.96
N ARG A 179 -87.49 27.12 10.77
CA ARG A 179 -86.59 27.20 9.61
C ARG A 179 -86.52 28.62 9.05
N ASN A 180 -85.35 29.01 8.55
CA ASN A 180 -85.05 30.35 8.01
C ASN A 180 -85.20 31.52 8.99
N GLN A 181 -85.28 31.25 10.30
CA GLN A 181 -85.18 32.30 11.32
C GLN A 181 -83.71 32.52 11.65
N ILE A 182 -83.26 33.77 11.51
CA ILE A 182 -81.87 34.17 11.80
C ILE A 182 -81.73 34.43 13.29
N GLY A 183 -80.72 33.83 13.94
CA GLY A 183 -80.35 34.22 15.31
C GLY A 183 -79.68 33.14 16.16
N GLU A 184 -79.38 33.52 17.40
CA GLU A 184 -78.65 32.73 18.39
C GLU A 184 -79.55 31.75 19.16
N GLY A 185 -80.28 30.92 18.43
CA GLY A 185 -81.14 29.89 19.01
C GLY A 185 -80.38 28.78 19.74
N ARG A 186 -81.10 27.87 20.38
CA ARG A 186 -80.53 26.72 21.13
C ARG A 186 -79.59 25.87 20.26
N ILE A 187 -79.95 25.64 19.01
CA ILE A 187 -79.16 24.84 18.06
C ILE A 187 -77.86 25.56 17.69
N TRP A 188 -77.92 26.87 17.42
CA TRP A 188 -76.73 27.68 17.19
C TRP A 188 -75.78 27.64 18.39
N ARG A 189 -76.30 27.80 19.62
CA ARG A 189 -75.46 27.74 20.83
C ARG A 189 -74.74 26.40 20.97
N HIS A 190 -75.42 25.29 20.69
CA HIS A 190 -74.81 23.96 20.76
C HIS A 190 -73.65 23.81 19.76
N TYR A 191 -73.88 24.13 18.49
CA TYR A 191 -72.81 24.04 17.47
C TYR A 191 -71.70 25.07 17.69
N ASN A 192 -72.02 26.26 18.18
CA ASN A 192 -71.02 27.28 18.49
C ASN A 192 -70.13 26.83 19.66
N GLU A 193 -70.71 26.21 20.69
CA GLU A 193 -69.93 25.61 21.78
C GLU A 193 -69.00 24.50 21.29
N LEU A 194 -69.50 23.59 20.44
CA LEU A 194 -68.67 22.55 19.80
C LEU A 194 -67.54 23.16 18.96
N TYR A 195 -67.84 24.19 18.17
CA TYR A 195 -66.84 24.90 17.36
C TYR A 195 -65.78 25.59 18.22
N GLN A 196 -66.17 26.32 19.27
CA GLN A 196 -65.21 26.99 20.16
C GLN A 196 -64.33 25.98 20.90
N ASN A 197 -64.91 24.88 21.38
CA ASN A 197 -64.16 23.81 22.05
C ASN A 197 -63.14 23.19 21.08
N LYS A 198 -63.56 22.77 19.89
CA LYS A 198 -62.66 22.17 18.89
C LYS A 198 -61.59 23.15 18.40
N LYS A 199 -61.94 24.43 18.25
CA LYS A 199 -60.97 25.50 17.92
C LYS A 199 -59.91 25.66 19.02
N SER A 200 -60.31 25.57 20.29
CA SER A 200 -59.37 25.63 21.41
C SER A 200 -58.47 24.38 21.48
N GLU A 201 -59.00 23.20 21.16
CA GLU A 201 -58.23 21.96 21.04
C GLU A 201 -57.19 22.04 19.92
N LEU A 202 -57.57 22.57 18.74
CA LEU A 202 -56.65 22.79 17.63
C LEU A 202 -55.52 23.75 18.02
N ALA A 203 -55.85 24.88 18.68
CA ALA A 203 -54.83 25.84 19.12
C ALA A 203 -53.86 25.22 20.12
N GLY A 204 -54.35 24.41 21.07
CA GLY A 204 -53.50 23.68 22.01
C GLY A 204 -52.63 22.62 21.34
N LEU A 205 -53.14 21.95 20.29
CA LEU A 205 -52.37 21.00 19.49
C LEU A 205 -51.26 21.71 18.71
N GLU A 206 -51.55 22.86 18.08
CA GLU A 206 -50.55 23.66 17.36
C GLU A 206 -49.41 24.14 18.26
N GLU A 207 -49.72 24.57 19.49
CA GLU A 207 -48.69 24.96 20.47
C GLU A 207 -47.79 23.77 20.87
N GLN A 208 -48.39 22.60 21.11
CA GLN A 208 -47.64 21.38 21.43
C GLN A 208 -46.75 20.93 20.26
N LEU A 209 -47.25 21.03 19.03
CA LEU A 209 -46.48 20.68 17.82
C LEU A 209 -45.36 21.69 17.54
N ALA A 210 -45.50 22.95 17.93
CA ALA A 210 -44.43 23.94 17.84
C ALA A 210 -43.23 23.58 18.76
N LEU A 211 -43.50 23.02 19.94
CA LEU A 211 -42.42 22.50 20.81
C LEU A 211 -41.71 21.30 20.18
N LEU A 212 -42.45 20.42 19.50
CA LEU A 212 -41.87 19.31 18.76
C LEU A 212 -40.97 19.81 17.63
N ASP A 213 -41.39 20.84 16.90
CA ASP A 213 -40.60 21.45 15.82
C ASP A 213 -39.27 22.02 16.32
N ALA A 214 -39.27 22.66 17.50
CA ALA A 214 -38.04 23.14 18.13
C ALA A 214 -37.07 21.99 18.46
N GLN A 215 -37.59 20.85 18.93
CA GLN A 215 -36.79 19.66 19.23
C GLN A 215 -36.27 18.97 17.97
N ILE A 216 -37.07 18.91 16.91
CA ILE A 216 -36.64 18.43 15.59
C ILE A 216 -35.49 19.30 15.05
N GLY A 217 -35.62 20.63 15.14
CA GLY A 217 -34.58 21.57 14.74
C GLY A 217 -33.28 21.38 15.53
N ALA A 218 -33.37 21.18 16.85
CA ALA A 218 -32.21 20.88 17.69
C ALA A 218 -31.54 19.54 17.31
N LEU A 219 -32.33 18.51 17.03
CA LEU A 219 -31.80 17.21 16.58
C LEU A 219 -31.10 17.31 15.22
N GLN A 220 -31.67 18.05 14.27
CA GLN A 220 -31.05 18.30 12.96
C GLN A 220 -29.74 19.10 13.08
N ALA A 221 -29.68 20.09 13.97
CA ALA A 221 -28.45 20.82 14.25
C ALA A 221 -27.34 19.89 14.78
N ASN A 222 -27.68 18.98 15.70
CA ASN A 222 -26.72 18.01 16.24
C ASN A 222 -26.25 17.00 15.19
N LEU A 223 -27.13 16.56 14.27
CA LEU A 223 -26.75 15.66 13.15
C LEU A 223 -25.76 16.33 12.18
N ASN A 224 -25.93 17.63 11.94
CA ASN A 224 -25.03 18.40 11.08
C ASN A 224 -23.65 18.57 11.73
N GLN A 225 -23.59 18.67 13.06
CA GLN A 225 -22.35 18.78 13.83
C GLN A 225 -21.58 17.45 13.99
N LEU A 226 -22.22 16.30 13.72
CA LEU A 226 -21.63 14.97 13.94
C LEU A 226 -20.31 14.72 13.18
N ASP A 227 -20.02 15.51 12.14
CA ASP A 227 -18.84 15.40 11.26
C ASP A 227 -17.82 16.53 11.48
N GLN A 228 -18.13 17.55 12.30
CA GLN A 228 -17.34 18.78 12.35
C GLN A 228 -16.24 18.76 13.44
N ASP A 229 -16.47 18.12 14.58
CA ASP A 229 -15.55 18.17 15.73
C ASP A 229 -15.15 16.79 16.24
N SER A 230 -13.87 16.43 16.02
CA SER A 230 -13.29 15.13 16.38
C SER A 230 -13.20 14.87 17.90
N GLU A 231 -13.09 15.92 18.71
CA GLU A 231 -12.94 15.78 20.16
C GLU A 231 -14.28 15.59 20.89
N ALA A 232 -15.37 16.15 20.34
CA ALA A 232 -16.71 16.14 20.95
C ALA A 232 -17.67 15.11 20.34
N ILE A 233 -17.21 14.26 19.39
CA ILE A 233 -18.06 13.27 18.70
C ILE A 233 -18.88 12.43 19.68
N ARG A 234 -18.31 12.01 20.81
CA ARG A 234 -19.03 11.21 21.83
C ARG A 234 -20.23 11.96 22.40
N GLU A 235 -20.03 13.22 22.76
CA GLU A 235 -21.06 14.04 23.38
C GLU A 235 -22.16 14.35 22.36
N ILE A 236 -21.78 14.72 21.14
CA ILE A 236 -22.71 14.95 20.03
C ILE A 236 -23.53 13.70 19.73
N TYR A 237 -22.90 12.52 19.67
CA TYR A 237 -23.60 11.25 19.43
C TYR A 237 -24.61 10.93 20.54
N GLN A 238 -24.25 11.19 21.79
CA GLN A 238 -25.16 11.04 22.92
C GLN A 238 -26.33 12.03 22.86
N GLN A 239 -26.07 13.28 22.46
CA GLN A 239 -27.10 14.30 22.25
C GLN A 239 -28.05 13.93 21.10
N ILE A 240 -27.56 13.32 20.02
CA ILE A 240 -28.41 12.80 18.93
C ILE A 240 -29.30 11.67 19.47
N SER A 241 -28.72 10.72 20.20
CA SER A 241 -29.49 9.59 20.75
C SER A 241 -30.55 10.06 21.76
N SER A 242 -30.22 11.00 22.64
CA SER A 242 -31.18 11.54 23.61
C SER A 242 -32.21 12.46 22.94
N GLY A 243 -31.81 13.24 21.95
CA GLY A 243 -32.70 14.06 21.13
C GLY A 243 -33.72 13.22 20.38
N LEU A 244 -33.29 12.11 19.76
CA LEU A 244 -34.16 11.17 19.07
C LEU A 244 -35.21 10.56 20.02
N GLN A 245 -34.79 10.12 21.21
CA GLN A 245 -35.70 9.60 22.23
C GLN A 245 -36.69 10.68 22.70
N THR A 246 -36.23 11.92 22.86
CA THR A 246 -37.08 13.05 23.27
C THR A 246 -38.15 13.33 22.22
N VAL A 247 -37.76 13.45 20.96
CA VAL A 247 -38.66 13.65 19.81
C VAL A 247 -39.66 12.49 19.71
N GLN A 248 -39.20 11.24 19.84
CA GLN A 248 -40.06 10.06 19.83
C GLN A 248 -41.11 10.10 20.96
N LEU A 249 -40.70 10.38 22.19
CA LEU A 249 -41.60 10.44 23.34
C LEU A 249 -42.62 11.56 23.21
N GLN A 250 -42.21 12.74 22.75
CA GLN A 250 -43.11 13.87 22.54
C GLN A 250 -44.10 13.58 21.41
N PHE A 251 -43.62 13.13 20.26
CA PHE A 251 -44.47 12.76 19.14
C PHE A 251 -45.49 11.69 19.51
N ASN A 252 -45.05 10.61 20.18
CA ASN A 252 -45.96 9.55 20.61
C ASN A 252 -47.01 10.04 21.60
N ARG A 253 -46.66 10.93 22.54
CA ARG A 253 -47.64 11.50 23.49
C ARG A 253 -48.69 12.37 22.80
N GLN A 254 -48.30 13.12 21.77
CA GLN A 254 -49.18 14.03 21.05
C GLN A 254 -50.07 13.30 20.06
N VAL A 255 -49.51 12.35 19.31
CA VAL A 255 -50.20 11.69 18.18
C VAL A 255 -50.93 10.41 18.59
N ALA A 256 -50.56 9.75 19.70
CA ALA A 256 -51.23 8.50 20.12
C ALA A 256 -52.73 8.67 20.42
N LYS A 257 -53.20 9.91 20.65
CA LYS A 257 -54.64 10.20 20.82
C LYS A 257 -55.41 10.22 19.49
N PHE A 258 -54.73 10.46 18.38
CA PHE A 258 -55.35 10.75 17.09
C PHE A 258 -55.03 9.73 15.99
N ASN A 259 -53.92 9.00 16.11
CA ASN A 259 -53.49 8.02 15.12
C ASN A 259 -53.05 6.70 15.78
N THR A 260 -53.37 5.59 15.12
CA THR A 260 -52.99 4.23 15.53
C THR A 260 -51.70 3.74 14.87
N HIS A 261 -51.25 4.41 13.81
CA HIS A 261 -50.02 4.10 13.09
C HIS A 261 -48.92 5.11 13.44
N LEU A 262 -48.10 4.76 14.44
CA LEU A 262 -46.91 5.54 14.82
C LEU A 262 -45.67 4.99 14.08
N PRO A 263 -44.78 5.87 13.57
CA PRO A 263 -43.55 5.44 12.94
C PRO A 263 -42.64 4.78 13.98
N ALA A 264 -42.02 3.66 13.60
CA ALA A 264 -41.05 2.99 14.46
C ALA A 264 -39.76 3.83 14.52
N ALA A 265 -39.26 4.07 15.73
CA ALA A 265 -38.01 4.80 15.91
C ALA A 265 -36.82 3.98 15.36
N PRO A 266 -35.88 4.62 14.65
CA PRO A 266 -34.72 3.93 14.11
C PRO A 266 -33.81 3.46 15.24
N VAL A 267 -33.35 2.21 15.15
CA VAL A 267 -32.31 1.70 16.04
C VAL A 267 -30.96 2.19 15.51
N LEU A 268 -30.38 3.16 16.23
CA LEU A 268 -29.04 3.65 15.96
C LEU A 268 -28.00 2.63 16.44
N MET A 269 -26.87 2.57 15.74
CA MET A 269 -25.72 1.79 16.20
C MET A 269 -25.22 2.35 17.55
N PRO A 270 -24.66 1.54 18.46
CA PRO A 270 -24.03 2.06 19.66
C PRO A 270 -22.78 2.87 19.30
N TYR A 271 -22.44 3.88 20.11
CA TYR A 271 -21.24 4.70 19.91
C TYR A 271 -19.97 3.85 19.75
N SER A 272 -19.87 2.74 20.50
CA SER A 272 -18.74 1.81 20.41
C SER A 272 -18.57 1.18 19.04
N GLN A 273 -19.65 0.95 18.29
CA GLN A 273 -19.61 0.47 16.90
C GLN A 273 -19.34 1.62 15.93
N TYR A 274 -19.88 2.81 16.20
CA TYR A 274 -19.64 4.01 15.40
C TYR A 274 -18.15 4.36 15.31
N ILE A 275 -17.45 4.39 16.46
CA ILE A 275 -16.01 4.66 16.53
C ILE A 275 -15.11 3.43 16.33
N GLN A 276 -15.68 2.25 16.11
CA GLN A 276 -14.88 1.04 16.03
C GLN A 276 -13.98 1.09 14.79
N GLY A 277 -12.67 1.01 14.98
CA GLY A 277 -11.74 0.78 13.88
C GLY A 277 -12.11 -0.48 13.09
N ILE A 278 -11.62 -0.57 11.86
CA ILE A 278 -11.97 -1.69 10.98
C ILE A 278 -11.29 -2.95 11.52
N LYS A 279 -12.07 -3.84 12.15
CA LYS A 279 -11.54 -5.11 12.66
C LYS A 279 -11.29 -6.07 11.50
N PRO A 280 -10.05 -6.56 11.30
CA PRO A 280 -9.75 -7.50 10.22
C PRO A 280 -10.62 -8.74 10.34
N SER A 281 -11.28 -9.07 9.24
CA SER A 281 -12.15 -10.25 9.14
C SER A 281 -12.08 -10.83 7.73
N PHE A 282 -12.40 -12.11 7.60
CA PHE A 282 -12.44 -12.77 6.29
C PHE A 282 -13.48 -12.15 5.35
N ALA A 283 -14.47 -11.42 5.86
CA ALA A 283 -15.41 -10.65 5.05
C ALA A 283 -14.74 -9.50 4.27
N MET A 284 -13.53 -9.06 4.64
CA MET A 284 -12.81 -8.02 3.88
C MET A 284 -12.39 -8.47 2.49
N TRP A 285 -12.30 -9.77 2.25
CA TRP A 285 -12.02 -10.30 0.91
C TRP A 285 -13.20 -10.09 -0.05
N THR A 286 -14.42 -9.82 0.44
CA THR A 286 -15.55 -9.50 -0.44
C THR A 286 -15.54 -8.04 -0.91
N GLY A 287 -14.86 -7.15 -0.17
CA GLY A 287 -14.62 -5.75 -0.54
C GLY A 287 -13.17 -5.52 -1.01
N PHE A 288 -12.66 -6.39 -1.88
CA PHE A 288 -11.24 -6.42 -2.23
C PHE A 288 -10.69 -5.07 -2.74
N SER A 289 -9.71 -4.51 -2.02
CA SER A 289 -9.00 -3.29 -2.41
C SER A 289 -7.70 -3.65 -3.14
N THR A 290 -7.67 -3.42 -4.45
CA THR A 290 -6.47 -3.62 -5.28
C THR A 290 -5.30 -2.77 -4.80
N PHE A 291 -5.58 -1.55 -4.33
CA PHE A 291 -4.57 -0.63 -3.83
C PHE A 291 -3.88 -1.19 -2.57
N ALA A 292 -4.66 -1.65 -1.59
CA ALA A 292 -4.12 -2.25 -0.38
C ALA A 292 -3.27 -3.48 -0.67
N LEU A 293 -3.67 -4.32 -1.63
CA LEU A 293 -2.88 -5.48 -2.05
C LEU A 293 -1.56 -5.08 -2.70
N VAL A 294 -1.57 -4.08 -3.60
CA VAL A 294 -0.35 -3.60 -4.25
C VAL A 294 0.61 -3.02 -3.22
N CYS A 295 0.13 -2.21 -2.27
CA CYS A 295 0.95 -1.67 -1.19
C CYS A 295 1.57 -2.78 -0.33
N ALA A 296 0.78 -3.78 0.08
CA ALA A 296 1.29 -4.93 0.83
C ALA A 296 2.36 -5.70 0.05
N GLY A 297 2.12 -5.94 -1.26
CA GLY A 297 3.07 -6.62 -2.13
C GLY A 297 4.35 -5.83 -2.41
N MET A 298 4.29 -4.50 -2.49
CA MET A 298 5.44 -3.65 -2.80
C MET A 298 6.54 -3.74 -1.74
N VAL A 299 6.17 -3.73 -0.45
CA VAL A 299 7.15 -3.78 0.64
C VAL A 299 7.94 -5.09 0.60
N ASP A 300 7.24 -6.22 0.41
CA ASP A 300 7.86 -7.53 0.29
C ASP A 300 8.67 -7.67 -1.00
N PHE A 301 8.17 -7.14 -2.11
CA PHE A 301 8.89 -7.10 -3.38
C PHE A 301 10.22 -6.34 -3.27
N PHE A 302 10.24 -5.16 -2.65
CA PHE A 302 11.47 -4.42 -2.43
C PHE A 302 12.43 -5.14 -1.48
N THR A 303 11.89 -5.82 -0.46
CA THR A 303 12.69 -6.65 0.47
C THR A 303 13.39 -7.77 -0.28
N VAL A 304 12.67 -8.51 -1.13
CA VAL A 304 13.24 -9.56 -1.98
C VAL A 304 14.25 -8.99 -2.98
N LEU A 305 13.91 -7.92 -3.70
CA LEU A 305 14.77 -7.33 -4.73
C LEU A 305 16.09 -6.82 -4.16
N LEU A 306 16.04 -6.13 -3.02
CA LEU A 306 17.24 -5.61 -2.37
C LEU A 306 18.07 -6.73 -1.72
N SER A 307 17.41 -7.75 -1.14
CA SER A 307 18.10 -8.93 -0.60
C SER A 307 18.80 -9.72 -1.69
N TYR A 308 18.13 -9.94 -2.83
CA TYR A 308 18.70 -10.52 -4.04
C TYR A 308 19.91 -9.72 -4.52
N ARG A 309 19.81 -8.38 -4.54
CA ARG A 309 20.91 -7.49 -4.95
C ARG A 309 22.13 -7.55 -4.02
N LEU A 310 21.95 -7.78 -2.72
CA LEU A 310 23.06 -7.84 -1.75
C LEU A 310 24.08 -8.94 -2.07
N GLU A 311 23.66 -10.03 -2.73
CA GLU A 311 24.55 -11.12 -3.14
C GLU A 311 25.28 -10.84 -4.46
N PHE A 312 24.75 -9.97 -5.33
CA PHE A 312 25.52 -9.50 -6.48
C PHE A 312 26.62 -8.57 -5.98
N THR A 313 27.76 -9.15 -5.65
CA THR A 313 28.97 -8.43 -5.28
C THR A 313 29.30 -7.48 -6.41
N ALA A 314 29.03 -6.19 -6.20
CA ALA A 314 29.56 -5.18 -7.08
C ALA A 314 31.07 -5.17 -6.89
N PRO A 315 31.84 -5.30 -7.99
CA PRO A 315 33.27 -5.38 -7.89
C PRO A 315 33.83 -4.12 -7.21
N GLY A 316 34.69 -4.32 -6.21
CA GLY A 316 35.48 -3.21 -5.67
C GLY A 316 36.42 -2.69 -6.76
N PRO A 317 36.73 -1.38 -6.82
CA PRO A 317 37.68 -0.87 -7.79
C PRO A 317 39.04 -1.53 -7.57
N LEU A 318 39.63 -2.07 -8.64
CA LEU A 318 41.03 -2.49 -8.65
C LEU A 318 41.89 -1.26 -8.93
N THR A 319 42.95 -1.08 -8.16
CA THR A 319 44.01 -0.13 -8.53
C THR A 319 44.77 -0.66 -9.75
N GLU A 320 45.43 0.21 -10.52
CA GLU A 320 46.21 -0.23 -11.70
C GLU A 320 47.29 -1.26 -11.36
N GLN A 321 47.90 -1.12 -10.18
CA GLN A 321 48.90 -2.06 -9.66
C GLN A 321 48.26 -3.41 -9.31
N GLU A 322 47.09 -3.41 -8.67
CA GLU A 322 46.35 -4.64 -8.37
C GLU A 322 45.87 -5.33 -9.65
N GLU A 323 45.42 -4.57 -10.64
CA GLU A 323 44.96 -5.10 -11.93
C GLU A 323 46.09 -5.75 -12.72
N GLU A 324 47.29 -5.12 -12.75
CA GLU A 324 48.48 -5.68 -13.40
C GLU A 324 48.95 -6.95 -12.69
N LEU A 325 49.01 -6.93 -11.35
CA LEU A 325 49.37 -8.08 -10.52
C LEU A 325 48.39 -9.24 -10.72
N VAL A 326 47.08 -8.95 -10.72
CA VAL A 326 46.02 -9.93 -10.99
C VAL A 326 46.18 -10.53 -12.38
N PHE A 327 46.42 -9.71 -13.41
CA PHE A 327 46.59 -10.20 -14.77
C PHE A 327 47.81 -11.11 -14.91
N GLU A 328 48.94 -10.72 -14.29
CA GLU A 328 50.15 -11.53 -14.28
C GLU A 328 49.96 -12.86 -13.54
N CYS A 329 49.23 -12.86 -12.42
CA CYS A 329 48.90 -14.07 -11.68
C CYS A 329 47.86 -14.94 -12.39
N LEU A 330 46.83 -14.35 -13.03
CA LEU A 330 45.83 -15.07 -13.83
C LEU A 330 46.47 -15.78 -15.03
N ARG A 331 47.52 -15.19 -15.62
CA ARG A 331 48.30 -15.82 -16.71
C ARG A 331 49.02 -17.10 -16.26
N GLN A 332 49.27 -17.27 -14.97
CA GLN A 332 49.92 -18.49 -14.44
C GLN A 332 48.95 -19.67 -14.30
N PHE A 333 47.65 -19.46 -14.53
CA PHE A 333 46.69 -20.54 -14.63
C PHE A 333 46.74 -21.15 -16.03
N THR A 334 46.78 -22.47 -16.08
CA THR A 334 46.90 -23.24 -17.33
C THR A 334 45.64 -24.01 -17.68
N GLN A 335 44.68 -24.11 -16.74
CA GLN A 335 43.46 -24.88 -16.88
C GLN A 335 42.24 -23.97 -16.76
N PHE A 336 41.62 -23.68 -17.90
CA PHE A 336 40.35 -22.99 -18.00
C PHE A 336 39.31 -23.95 -18.59
N ARG A 337 38.13 -24.02 -17.98
CA ARG A 337 36.98 -24.76 -18.49
C ARG A 337 35.80 -23.82 -18.64
N ILE A 338 34.90 -24.08 -19.59
CA ILE A 338 33.60 -23.42 -19.60
C ILE A 338 32.65 -24.31 -18.80
N ASN A 339 32.04 -23.76 -17.75
CA ASN A 339 31.06 -24.45 -16.92
C ASN A 339 29.69 -24.49 -17.62
N GLU A 340 28.75 -25.28 -17.12
CA GLU A 340 27.37 -25.43 -17.63
C GLU A 340 26.56 -24.11 -17.65
N ASN A 341 27.06 -23.09 -16.95
CA ASN A 341 26.51 -21.72 -16.91
C ASN A 341 27.15 -20.77 -17.94
N ASP A 342 27.89 -21.28 -18.92
CA ASP A 342 28.64 -20.49 -19.92
C ASP A 342 29.68 -19.52 -19.30
N ALA A 343 30.11 -19.81 -18.07
CA ALA A 343 31.13 -19.04 -17.35
C ALA A 343 32.49 -19.76 -17.39
N LEU A 344 33.57 -18.97 -17.49
CA LEU A 344 34.94 -19.45 -17.42
C LEU A 344 35.25 -19.86 -15.97
N GLU A 345 35.61 -21.12 -15.78
CA GLU A 345 35.97 -21.75 -14.51
C GLU A 345 37.48 -22.02 -14.48
N MET A 346 38.12 -21.71 -13.35
CA MET A 346 39.51 -22.00 -13.05
C MET A 346 39.61 -23.02 -11.92
N ILE A 347 40.56 -23.94 -12.07
CA ILE A 347 40.92 -24.91 -11.04
C ILE A 347 42.03 -24.31 -10.18
N ILE A 348 41.81 -24.24 -8.86
CA ILE A 348 42.73 -23.63 -7.90
C ILE A 348 43.76 -24.65 -7.41
N GLU A 349 43.37 -25.92 -7.26
CA GLU A 349 44.24 -26.96 -6.72
C GLU A 349 45.45 -27.28 -7.61
N LYS A 350 46.56 -27.72 -6.98
CA LYS A 350 47.71 -28.26 -7.70
C LYS A 350 47.32 -29.45 -8.55
N THR A 351 47.71 -29.41 -9.81
CA THR A 351 47.72 -30.62 -10.64
C THR A 351 48.74 -31.63 -10.07
N GLU A 352 48.54 -32.93 -10.33
CA GLU A 352 49.46 -33.99 -9.86
C GLU A 352 50.91 -33.76 -10.36
N ILE A 353 51.05 -33.12 -11.53
CA ILE A 353 52.34 -32.74 -12.11
C ILE A 353 52.98 -31.57 -11.33
N GLU A 354 52.19 -30.58 -10.89
CA GLU A 354 52.67 -29.46 -10.06
C GLU A 354 53.02 -29.90 -8.64
N LYS A 355 52.28 -30.87 -8.08
CA LYS A 355 52.61 -31.53 -6.81
C LYS A 355 53.96 -32.24 -6.90
N ALA A 356 54.17 -33.00 -7.98
CA ALA A 356 55.43 -33.72 -8.24
C ALA A 356 56.63 -32.76 -8.41
N LYS A 357 56.41 -31.56 -8.96
CA LYS A 357 57.46 -30.54 -9.19
C LYS A 357 57.66 -29.55 -8.03
N ARG A 358 56.93 -29.69 -6.91
CA ARG A 358 56.96 -28.75 -5.76
C ARG A 358 56.78 -27.28 -6.17
N TYR A 359 55.85 -27.01 -7.09
CA TYR A 359 55.53 -25.65 -7.50
C TYR A 359 54.96 -24.82 -6.33
N ILE A 360 55.25 -23.50 -6.32
CA ILE A 360 54.82 -22.55 -5.29
C ILE A 360 53.49 -21.91 -5.74
N ASP A 361 52.40 -22.19 -5.02
CA ASP A 361 51.05 -21.72 -5.40
C ASP A 361 50.67 -20.39 -4.76
N TRP A 362 51.55 -19.80 -3.96
CA TRP A 362 51.24 -18.60 -3.21
C TRP A 362 50.72 -17.45 -4.09
N PRO A 363 51.31 -17.17 -5.29
CA PRO A 363 50.77 -16.14 -6.19
C PRO A 363 49.37 -16.47 -6.74
N ARG A 364 49.10 -17.77 -6.98
CA ARG A 364 47.82 -18.29 -7.46
C ARG A 364 46.73 -18.08 -6.42
N MET A 365 47.00 -18.50 -5.18
CA MET A 365 46.11 -18.37 -4.04
C MET A 365 45.89 -16.90 -3.66
N PHE A 366 46.92 -16.06 -3.75
CA PHE A 366 46.81 -14.63 -3.52
C PHE A 366 45.89 -13.95 -4.53
N ALA A 367 46.08 -14.21 -5.84
CA ALA A 367 45.24 -13.61 -6.87
C ALA A 367 43.78 -14.08 -6.78
N VAL A 368 43.56 -15.36 -6.50
CA VAL A 368 42.20 -15.90 -6.25
C VAL A 368 41.58 -15.26 -5.02
N GLY A 369 42.33 -15.15 -3.91
CA GLY A 369 41.85 -14.50 -2.69
C GLY A 369 41.53 -13.02 -2.90
N LEU A 370 42.37 -12.29 -3.63
CA LEU A 370 42.16 -10.88 -3.97
C LEU A 370 40.92 -10.70 -4.86
N LEU A 371 40.79 -11.50 -5.92
CA LEU A 371 39.65 -11.43 -6.82
C LEU A 371 38.33 -11.90 -6.19
N LEU A 372 38.36 -12.92 -5.32
CA LEU A 372 37.20 -13.35 -4.54
C LEU A 372 36.77 -12.26 -3.55
N SER A 373 37.72 -11.68 -2.81
CA SER A 373 37.42 -10.61 -1.84
C SER A 373 36.86 -9.36 -2.50
N ARG A 374 37.23 -9.10 -3.77
CA ARG A 374 36.75 -7.98 -4.56
C ARG A 374 35.52 -8.30 -5.43
N GLY A 375 35.03 -9.54 -5.43
CA GLY A 375 33.80 -9.92 -6.15
C GLY A 375 33.96 -10.17 -7.66
N PHE A 376 35.19 -10.31 -8.15
CA PHE A 376 35.48 -10.61 -9.56
C PHE A 376 35.52 -12.11 -9.87
N LEU A 377 35.64 -12.94 -8.83
CA LEU A 377 35.45 -14.38 -8.91
C LEU A 377 34.31 -14.79 -7.98
N ARG A 378 33.63 -15.87 -8.32
CA ARG A 378 32.66 -16.55 -7.45
C ARG A 378 33.17 -17.95 -7.14
N LYS A 379 32.95 -18.41 -5.90
CA LYS A 379 33.35 -19.75 -5.47
C LYS A 379 32.27 -20.75 -5.91
N VAL A 380 32.66 -21.76 -6.69
CA VAL A 380 31.76 -22.84 -7.13
C VAL A 380 31.88 -24.01 -6.16
N ASP A 381 33.11 -24.49 -5.95
CA ASP A 381 33.46 -25.55 -4.99
C ASP A 381 34.72 -25.18 -4.21
N ASP A 382 35.16 -26.02 -3.27
CA ASP A 382 36.44 -25.84 -2.56
C ASP A 382 37.67 -25.83 -3.47
N ARG A 383 37.51 -26.30 -4.71
CA ARG A 383 38.60 -26.51 -5.68
C ARG A 383 38.54 -25.60 -6.89
N THR A 384 37.40 -24.96 -7.15
CA THR A 384 37.16 -24.23 -8.39
C THR A 384 36.47 -22.88 -8.16
N VAL A 385 36.82 -21.92 -9.02
CA VAL A 385 36.26 -20.57 -9.03
C VAL A 385 35.83 -20.18 -10.42
N GLU A 386 34.70 -19.50 -10.55
CA GLU A 386 34.17 -19.00 -11.82
C GLU A 386 34.35 -17.49 -11.94
N PHE A 387 34.44 -17.02 -13.19
CA PHE A 387 34.58 -15.61 -13.51
C PHE A 387 33.25 -14.90 -13.30
N ALA A 388 33.27 -13.82 -12.52
CA ALA A 388 32.13 -12.91 -12.49
C ALA A 388 31.98 -12.23 -13.88
N PRO A 389 30.75 -11.90 -14.31
CA PRO A 389 30.50 -11.20 -15.58
C PRO A 389 31.29 -9.89 -15.74
N THR A 390 31.68 -9.26 -14.65
CA THR A 390 32.42 -8.01 -14.59
C THR A 390 33.93 -8.15 -14.83
N LEU A 391 34.49 -9.37 -14.73
CA LEU A 391 35.90 -9.64 -14.97
C LEU A 391 36.22 -9.75 -16.48
N TYR A 392 35.26 -10.17 -17.31
CA TYR A 392 35.46 -10.31 -18.76
C TYR A 392 35.82 -8.99 -19.47
N PRO A 393 35.13 -7.86 -19.23
CA PRO A 393 35.46 -6.60 -19.89
C PRO A 393 36.85 -6.07 -19.51
N LEU A 394 37.24 -6.20 -18.24
CA LEU A 394 38.56 -5.76 -17.74
C LEU A 394 39.70 -6.54 -18.42
N ILE A 395 39.55 -7.86 -18.50
CA ILE A 395 40.54 -8.71 -19.18
C ILE A 395 40.56 -8.42 -20.68
N ALA A 396 39.40 -8.20 -21.31
CA ALA A 396 39.30 -7.87 -22.72
C ALA A 396 39.99 -6.54 -23.06
N GLU A 397 39.81 -5.51 -22.23
CA GLU A 397 40.45 -4.19 -22.40
C GLU A 397 41.99 -4.30 -22.34
N LYS A 398 42.52 -5.01 -21.33
CA LYS A 398 43.99 -5.22 -21.20
C LYS A 398 44.58 -6.07 -22.31
N LEU A 399 43.88 -7.12 -22.74
CA LEU A 399 44.31 -7.93 -23.87
C LEU A 399 44.29 -7.12 -25.17
N GLY A 400 43.27 -6.27 -25.37
CA GLY A 400 43.18 -5.33 -26.48
C GLY A 400 44.36 -4.36 -26.52
N ASP A 401 44.68 -3.72 -25.40
CA ASP A 401 45.82 -2.80 -25.28
C ASP A 401 47.17 -3.48 -25.55
N LYS A 402 47.37 -4.71 -25.08
CA LYS A 402 48.60 -5.48 -25.35
C LYS A 402 48.69 -5.91 -26.81
N LEU A 403 47.59 -6.34 -27.42
CA LEU A 403 47.54 -6.67 -28.85
C LEU A 403 47.86 -5.45 -29.72
N GLN A 404 47.36 -4.27 -29.34
CA GLN A 404 47.64 -3.03 -30.04
C GLN A 404 49.13 -2.64 -29.92
N LYS A 405 49.72 -2.76 -28.73
CA LYS A 405 51.17 -2.53 -28.52
C LYS A 405 52.05 -3.51 -29.31
N ILE A 406 51.67 -4.79 -29.37
CA ILE A 406 52.37 -5.80 -30.17
C ILE A 406 52.28 -5.45 -31.65
N LYS A 407 51.10 -5.07 -32.14
CA LYS A 407 50.89 -4.67 -33.55
C LYS A 407 51.71 -3.42 -33.92
N GLU A 408 51.82 -2.46 -33.01
CA GLU A 408 52.65 -1.25 -33.18
C GLU A 408 54.16 -1.55 -33.14
N GLN A 409 54.59 -2.55 -32.37
CA GLN A 409 55.98 -3.02 -32.32
C GLN A 409 56.36 -3.85 -33.55
N SER A 410 55.46 -4.71 -34.02
CA SER A 410 55.65 -5.50 -35.25
C SER A 410 55.62 -4.65 -36.52
N GLY A 411 55.00 -3.46 -36.50
CA GLY A 411 55.03 -2.50 -37.61
C GLY A 411 56.32 -1.67 -37.71
N ARG A 412 57.29 -1.83 -36.78
CA ARG A 412 58.50 -0.99 -36.67
C ARG A 412 59.83 -1.68 -36.99
N ALA A 413 59.84 -2.93 -37.43
CA ALA A 413 61.01 -3.63 -37.94
C ALA A 413 60.70 -4.12 -39.37
N GLU A 414 61.39 -3.83 -40.47
CA GLU A 414 62.58 -3.06 -40.89
C GLU A 414 62.42 -2.88 -42.43
N PRO A 415 63.18 -1.99 -43.11
CA PRO A 415 63.71 -2.35 -44.42
C PRO A 415 65.22 -2.57 -44.31
N VAL A 416 65.60 -3.85 -44.35
CA VAL A 416 66.97 -4.30 -44.62
C VAL A 416 67.35 -3.79 -46.01
N THR A 417 68.27 -2.82 -46.10
CA THR A 417 68.92 -2.47 -47.37
C THR A 417 69.88 -3.58 -47.77
N MET A 418 69.45 -4.42 -48.72
CA MET A 418 70.34 -5.24 -49.53
C MET A 418 71.23 -4.31 -50.36
N ASN A 419 72.52 -4.23 -50.04
CA ASN A 419 73.51 -3.65 -50.94
C ASN A 419 73.86 -4.69 -52.01
N THR A 420 73.33 -4.50 -53.21
CA THR A 420 73.81 -5.08 -54.47
C THR A 420 75.17 -4.49 -54.84
N GLU A 421 76.15 -5.36 -55.09
CA GLU A 421 77.41 -5.04 -55.77
C GLU A 421 77.17 -4.43 -57.17
N PRO A 422 77.96 -3.45 -57.62
CA PRO A 422 77.91 -2.98 -58.99
C PRO A 422 78.93 -3.73 -59.87
N ALA A 423 78.42 -4.43 -60.88
CA ALA A 423 79.17 -4.75 -62.09
C ALA A 423 78.78 -3.74 -63.16
N THR A 424 79.75 -2.99 -63.72
CA THR A 424 79.87 -2.78 -65.17
C THR A 424 81.09 -1.93 -65.57
N HIS A 425 81.76 -2.42 -66.62
CA HIS A 425 82.42 -1.75 -67.74
C HIS A 425 83.87 -1.23 -67.66
N GLU A 426 84.72 -1.99 -68.37
CA GLU A 426 85.78 -1.60 -69.31
C GLU A 426 85.97 -0.09 -69.61
N GLN A 427 87.22 0.36 -69.62
CA GLN A 427 87.94 0.81 -70.83
C GLN A 427 89.39 1.26 -70.53
N HIS A 428 90.29 0.75 -71.38
CA HIS A 428 91.72 1.06 -71.63
C HIS A 428 92.81 0.53 -70.69
#